data_AF-A0A1S1MSH8-F1
#
_entry.id   AF-A0A1S1MSH8-F1
#
_cell.length_a   1.000
_cell.length_b   1.000
_cell.length_c   1.000
_cell.angle_alpha   90.00
_cell.angle_beta   90.00
_cell.angle_gamma   90.00
#
_symmetry.space_group_name_H-M   'P 1'
#
loop_
_entity.id
_entity.type
_entity.pdbx_description
1 polymer ?
#
loop_
_entity_poly.entity_id
_entity_poly.type
_entity_poly.pdbx_seq_one_letter_code
_entity_poly.pdbx_strand_id
1 'polypeptide(L)'
;MVTTKRGLPTALKIDARELKKSPQQLADEIMALCRLSAMRAQVAHRRDMVERGCSASLIADMKLATEEELANAEEELRGEDELPASWMRSV
;
A
#
# COMPACT_ATOMS: atom_id res chain seq x y z
N MET A 1 -2.06 2.87 9.76
CA MET A 1 -3.51 2.61 9.65
C MET A 1 -3.77 1.12 9.82
N VAL A 2 -5.02 0.71 10.03
CA VAL A 2 -5.43 -0.70 10.03
C VAL A 2 -6.50 -0.89 8.95
N THR A 3 -6.40 -1.96 8.17
CA THR A 3 -7.33 -2.29 7.09
C THR A 3 -7.84 -3.72 7.20
N THR A 4 -9.01 -3.97 6.62
CA THR A 4 -9.51 -5.31 6.36
C THR A 4 -8.67 -6.00 5.27
N LYS A 5 -8.85 -7.32 5.12
CA LYS A 5 -8.23 -8.10 4.03
C LYS A 5 -8.59 -7.59 2.61
N ARG A 6 -9.68 -6.83 2.47
CA ARG A 6 -10.11 -6.21 1.21
C ARG A 6 -9.64 -4.75 1.05
N GLY A 7 -8.84 -4.24 1.99
CA GLY A 7 -8.33 -2.87 1.94
C GLY A 7 -9.24 -1.81 2.54
N LEU A 8 -10.41 -2.17 3.07
CA LEU A 8 -11.27 -1.19 3.74
C LEU A 8 -10.62 -0.71 5.05
N PRO A 9 -10.50 0.60 5.30
CA PRO A 9 -9.91 1.11 6.52
C PRO A 9 -10.81 0.83 7.73
N THR A 10 -10.23 0.29 8.80
CA THR A 10 -10.91 0.09 10.10
C THR A 10 -10.38 1.02 11.18
N ALA A 11 -9.15 1.53 11.03
CA ALA A 11 -8.60 2.57 11.90
C ALA A 11 -7.61 3.47 11.15
N LEU A 12 -7.71 4.78 11.37
CA LEU A 12 -6.85 5.80 10.77
C LEU A 12 -6.18 6.64 11.87
N LYS A 13 -4.90 6.94 11.68
CA LYS A 13 -4.18 7.94 12.45
C LYS A 13 -3.67 8.97 11.45
N ILE A 14 -4.12 10.21 11.61
CA ILE A 14 -3.81 11.33 10.71
C ILE A 14 -3.05 12.35 11.55
N ASP A 15 -1.88 12.81 11.08
CA ASP A 15 -1.17 13.91 11.72
C ASP A 15 -1.92 15.22 11.47
N ALA A 16 -1.96 16.12 12.44
CA ALA A 16 -2.68 17.39 12.32
C ALA A 16 -2.19 18.26 11.15
N ARG A 17 -0.96 18.05 10.68
CA ARG A 17 -0.40 18.72 9.49
C ARG A 17 -1.13 18.31 8.21
N GLU A 18 -1.52 17.05 8.09
CA GLU A 18 -2.23 16.51 6.92
C GLU A 18 -3.64 17.11 6.78
N LEU A 19 -4.26 17.52 7.89
CA LEU A 19 -5.58 18.18 7.89
C LEU A 19 -5.56 19.58 7.26
N LYS A 20 -4.38 20.13 6.95
CA LYS A 20 -4.24 21.40 6.22
C LYS A 20 -4.32 21.22 4.71
N LYS A 21 -4.19 19.99 4.20
CA LYS A 21 -4.34 19.68 2.78
C LYS A 21 -5.79 19.89 2.34
N SER A 22 -6.03 19.94 1.02
CA SER A 22 -7.41 19.95 0.54
C SER A 22 -8.11 18.65 0.97
N PRO A 23 -9.40 18.69 1.36
CA PRO A 23 -10.11 17.48 1.80
C PRO A 23 -10.09 16.36 0.75
N GLN A 24 -10.16 16.73 -0.53
CA GLN A 24 -10.12 15.78 -1.63
C GLN A 24 -8.74 15.12 -1.75
N GLN A 25 -7.67 15.91 -1.72
CA GLN A 25 -6.30 15.38 -1.76
C GLN A 25 -6.04 14.41 -0.59
N LEU A 26 -6.44 14.78 0.63
CA LEU A 26 -6.27 13.91 1.79
C LEU A 26 -7.09 12.61 1.65
N ALA A 27 -8.31 12.69 1.10
CA ALA A 27 -9.13 11.51 0.85
C ALA A 27 -8.46 10.57 -0.17
N ASP A 28 -7.90 11.13 -1.25
CA ASP A 28 -7.23 10.35 -2.30
C ASP A 28 -5.97 9.65 -1.76
N GLU A 29 -5.15 10.35 -0.96
CA GLU A 29 -3.98 9.79 -0.28
C GLU A 29 -4.37 8.67 0.70
N ILE A 30 -5.41 8.88 1.52
CA ILE A 30 -5.92 7.84 2.43
C ILE A 30 -6.35 6.61 1.64
N MET A 31 -7.09 6.79 0.54
CA MET A 31 -7.56 5.68 -0.29
C MET A 31 -6.41 4.98 -1.02
N ALA A 32 -5.36 5.71 -1.43
CA ALA A 32 -4.15 5.13 -1.98
C ALA A 32 -3.44 4.24 -0.94
N LEU A 33 -3.26 4.73 0.28
CA LEU A 33 -2.68 3.96 1.40
C LEU A 33 -3.53 2.73 1.77
N CYS A 34 -4.86 2.85 1.70
CA CYS A 34 -5.78 1.72 1.89
C CYS A 34 -5.54 0.62 0.86
N ARG A 35 -5.50 0.99 -0.42
CA ARG A 35 -5.27 0.06 -1.54
C ARG A 35 -3.92 -0.64 -1.40
N LEU A 36 -2.86 0.13 -1.11
CA LEU A 36 -1.52 -0.42 -0.92
C LEU A 36 -1.48 -1.43 0.24
N SER A 37 -2.13 -1.10 1.36
CA SER A 37 -2.24 -2.00 2.51
C SER A 37 -2.98 -3.29 2.16
N ALA A 38 -4.00 -3.22 1.29
CA ALA A 38 -4.70 -4.39 0.80
C ALA A 38 -3.78 -5.30 -0.04
N MET A 39 -3.01 -4.70 -0.96
CA MET A 39 -2.06 -5.44 -1.80
C MET A 39 -1.02 -6.18 -0.96
N ARG A 40 -0.46 -5.52 0.07
CA ARG A 40 0.45 -6.17 1.03
C ARG A 40 -0.18 -7.40 1.71
N ALA A 41 -1.45 -7.29 2.12
CA ALA A 41 -2.16 -8.40 2.74
C ALA A 41 -2.44 -9.55 1.75
N GLN A 42 -2.75 -9.24 0.49
CA GLN A 42 -2.95 -10.24 -0.58
C GLN A 42 -1.66 -10.99 -0.88
N VAL A 43 -0.54 -10.27 -0.99
CA VAL A 43 0.80 -10.85 -1.18
C VAL A 43 1.17 -11.76 0.00
N ALA A 44 0.98 -11.30 1.25
CA ALA A 44 1.22 -12.13 2.43
C ALA A 44 0.33 -13.40 2.42
N HIS A 45 -0.93 -13.28 2.00
CA HIS A 45 -1.82 -14.42 1.86
C HIS A 45 -1.37 -15.39 0.76
N ARG A 46 -0.85 -14.87 -0.36
CA ARG A 46 -0.26 -15.66 -1.43
C ARG A 46 0.90 -16.50 -0.92
N ARG A 47 1.79 -15.92 -0.10
CA ARG A 47 2.91 -16.63 0.54
C ARG A 47 2.43 -17.75 1.47
N ASP A 48 1.45 -17.48 2.34
CA ASP A 48 0.84 -18.48 3.23
C ASP A 48 0.29 -19.69 2.45
N MET A 49 -0.38 -19.46 1.33
CA MET A 49 -0.90 -20.55 0.50
C MET A 49 0.20 -21.40 -0.13
N VAL A 50 1.30 -20.78 -0.59
CA VAL A 50 2.46 -21.51 -1.11
C VAL A 50 3.08 -22.38 -0.02
N GLU A 51 3.27 -21.82 1.19
CA GLU A 51 3.83 -22.55 2.34
C GLU A 51 2.95 -23.75 2.75
N ARG A 52 1.63 -23.62 2.60
CA ARG A 52 0.66 -24.68 2.86
C ARG A 52 0.52 -25.70 1.72
N GLY A 53 1.32 -25.57 0.66
CA GLY A 53 1.37 -26.51 -0.46
C GLY A 53 0.23 -26.35 -1.47
N CYS A 54 -0.44 -25.19 -1.51
CA CYS A 54 -1.45 -24.93 -2.54
C CYS A 54 -0.81 -24.87 -3.93
N SER A 55 -1.49 -25.43 -4.94
CA SER A 55 -1.01 -25.42 -6.32
C SER A 55 -0.98 -24.01 -6.91
N ALA A 56 -0.01 -23.73 -7.77
CA ALA A 56 0.13 -22.43 -8.44
C ALA A 56 -1.10 -22.02 -9.26
N SER A 57 -1.82 -22.96 -9.89
CA SER A 57 -3.06 -22.70 -10.62
C SER A 57 -4.16 -22.15 -9.73
N LEU A 58 -4.42 -22.82 -8.59
CA LEU A 58 -5.39 -22.36 -7.59
C LEU A 58 -5.08 -20.96 -7.08
N ILE A 59 -3.80 -20.68 -6.81
CA ILE A 59 -3.38 -19.35 -6.35
C ILE A 59 -3.59 -18.29 -7.45
N ALA A 60 -3.33 -18.63 -8.71
CA ALA A 60 -3.55 -17.75 -9.85
C ALA A 60 -5.05 -17.41 -10.04
N ASP A 61 -5.93 -18.39 -9.87
CA ASP A 61 -7.38 -18.20 -10.00
C ASP A 61 -7.96 -17.23 -8.97
N MET A 62 -7.31 -17.07 -7.81
CA MET A 62 -7.73 -16.14 -6.76
C MET A 62 -7.48 -14.67 -7.10
N LYS A 63 -6.70 -14.36 -8.15
CA LYS A 63 -6.40 -12.99 -8.61
C LYS A 63 -5.92 -12.06 -7.49
N LEU A 64 -5.11 -12.60 -6.58
CA LEU A 64 -4.43 -11.83 -5.55
C LEU A 64 -3.28 -11.03 -6.17
N ALA A 65 -3.00 -9.84 -5.64
CA ALA A 65 -1.83 -9.07 -6.03
C ALA A 65 -0.55 -9.91 -5.91
N THR A 66 0.33 -9.73 -6.90
CA THR A 66 1.66 -10.30 -6.97
C THR A 66 2.69 -9.40 -6.26
N GLU A 67 3.87 -9.96 -6.00
CA GLU A 67 5.01 -9.22 -5.45
C GLU A 67 5.43 -8.05 -6.34
N GLU A 68 5.41 -8.26 -7.66
CA GLU A 68 5.78 -7.26 -8.65
C GLU A 68 4.77 -6.11 -8.70
N GLU A 69 3.47 -6.43 -8.74
CA GLU A 69 2.41 -5.42 -8.69
C GLU A 69 2.47 -4.60 -7.39
N LEU A 70 2.76 -5.25 -6.26
CA LEU A 70 2.96 -4.55 -4.99
C LEU A 70 4.17 -3.64 -5.04
N ALA A 71 5.33 -4.11 -5.53
CA ALA A 71 6.54 -3.29 -5.64
C ALA A 71 6.33 -2.06 -6.54
N ASN A 72 5.64 -2.23 -7.67
CA ASN A 72 5.30 -1.14 -8.57
C ASN A 72 4.39 -0.11 -7.89
N ALA A 73 3.36 -0.56 -7.16
CA ALA A 73 2.47 0.34 -6.43
C ALA A 73 3.16 1.07 -5.26
N GLU A 74 4.14 0.43 -4.61
CA GLU A 74 4.97 1.07 -3.58
C GLU A 74 5.84 2.17 -4.16
N GLU A 75 6.40 1.96 -5.35
CA GLU A 75 7.22 2.95 -6.02
C GLU A 75 6.40 4.13 -6.57
N GLU A 76 5.22 3.86 -7.14
CA GLU A 76 4.28 4.90 -7.60
C GLU A 76 3.88 5.84 -6.45
N LEU A 77 3.53 5.27 -5.28
CA LEU A 77 3.18 6.08 -4.11
C LEU A 77 4.37 6.84 -3.52
N ARG A 78 5.60 6.29 -3.62
CA ARG A 78 6.81 6.98 -3.18
C ARG A 78 7.17 8.15 -4.10
N GLY A 79 6.94 8.00 -5.41
CA GLY A 79 7.22 9.04 -6.40
C GLY A 79 6.38 10.32 -6.21
N GLU A 80 5.21 10.21 -5.57
CA GLU A 80 4.39 11.38 -5.19
C GLU A 80 5.00 12.18 -4.01
N ASP A 81 5.85 11.55 -3.20
CA ASP A 81 6.54 12.09 -2.01
C ASP A 81 8.02 12.43 -2.30
N GLU A 82 8.35 12.95 -3.49
CA GLU A 82 9.73 13.33 -3.82
C GLU A 82 10.23 14.45 -2.88
N LEU A 83 10.99 14.07 -1.85
CA LEU A 83 11.63 15.00 -0.93
C LEU A 83 12.60 15.89 -1.72
N PRO A 84 12.62 17.21 -1.48
CA PRO A 84 13.54 18.10 -2.19
C PRO A 84 14.99 17.69 -1.93
N ALA A 85 15.77 17.56 -3.01
CA ALA A 85 17.20 17.21 -2.99
C ALA A 85 18.11 18.19 -2.20
N SER A 86 17.55 19.23 -1.58
CA SER A 86 18.28 20.35 -0.98
C SER A 86 18.73 20.14 0.46
N TRP A 87 18.55 18.95 1.06
CA TRP A 87 19.09 18.64 2.38
C TRP A 87 20.52 18.06 2.38
N MET A 88 21.13 17.83 1.22
CA MET A 88 22.57 17.54 1.10
C MET A 88 23.39 18.83 0.91
N ARG A 89 23.32 19.78 1.85
CA ARG A 89 24.45 20.70 2.03
C ARG A 89 25.41 20.06 3.02
N SER A 90 26.54 19.57 2.49
CA SER A 90 27.72 19.28 3.31
C SER A 90 28.14 20.55 4.05
N VAL A 91 28.27 20.43 5.37
CA VAL A 91 29.14 21.30 6.17
C VAL A 91 30.48 20.59 6.29
#